data_AF-A0A2S1YKC2-F1
#
_entry.id   AF-A0A2S1YKC2-F1
#
_cell.length_a   1.000
_cell.length_b   1.000
_cell.length_c   1.000
_cell.angle_alpha   90.00
_cell.angle_beta   90.00
_cell.angle_gamma   90.00
#
_symmetry.space_group_name_H-M   'P 1'
#
loop_
_entity.id
_entity.type
_entity.pdbx_description
1 polymer ?
#
loop_
_entity_poly.entity_id
_entity_poly.type
_entity_poly.pdbx_seq_one_letter_code
_entity_poly.pdbx_strand_id
1 'polypeptide(L)'
;MKFVKGQDVSYTALSGRSYEAKVIERKMDFKKGLIIKSTSKQIDFHYLIEIQKNGTTENILCAENNLELLEKKKRRVKKAA
;
A
#
# COMPACT_ATOMS: atom_id res chain seq x y z
N MET A 1 7.13 -0.95 -11.14
CA MET A 1 6.73 -1.28 -9.76
C MET A 1 7.81 -0.84 -8.79
N LYS A 2 7.57 0.26 -8.08
CA LYS A 2 8.48 0.94 -7.15
C LYS A 2 8.53 0.32 -5.74
N PHE A 3 7.49 -0.39 -5.29
CA PHE A 3 7.40 -0.93 -3.93
C PHE A 3 7.49 -2.46 -3.89
N VAL A 4 7.97 -3.01 -2.77
CA VAL A 4 8.15 -4.46 -2.56
C VAL A 4 7.17 -5.03 -1.54
N LYS A 5 6.85 -6.33 -1.64
CA LYS A 5 6.03 -7.04 -0.64
C LYS A 5 6.68 -6.93 0.74
N GLY A 6 5.86 -6.63 1.75
CA GLY A 6 6.26 -6.41 3.13
C GLY A 6 6.71 -4.99 3.46
N GLN A 7 6.76 -4.08 2.48
CA GLN A 7 7.20 -2.70 2.68
C GLN A 7 6.09 -1.83 3.31
N ASP A 8 6.46 -1.02 4.29
CA ASP A 8 5.63 0.04 4.85
C ASP A 8 5.56 1.22 3.87
N VAL A 9 4.35 1.64 3.51
CA VAL A 9 4.05 2.70 2.55
C VAL A 9 2.92 3.59 3.09
N SER A 10 2.86 4.83 2.62
CA SER A 10 1.73 5.71 2.87
C SER A 10 0.75 5.58 1.71
N TYR A 11 -0.50 5.25 1.99
CA TYR A 11 -1.57 5.17 0.99
C TYR A 11 -2.48 6.37 1.08
N THR A 12 -2.59 7.13 -0.01
CA THR A 12 -3.53 8.24 -0.11
C THR A 12 -4.82 7.78 -0.80
N ALA A 13 -5.92 7.75 -0.05
CA ALA A 13 -7.23 7.42 -0.57
C ALA A 13 -7.77 8.52 -1.49
N LEU A 14 -8.75 8.19 -2.33
CA LEU A 14 -9.44 9.16 -3.20
C LEU A 14 -10.07 10.34 -2.45
N SER A 15 -10.35 10.17 -1.15
CA SER A 15 -10.81 11.23 -0.26
C SER A 15 -9.70 12.21 0.18
N GLY A 16 -8.47 12.02 -0.30
CA GLY A 16 -7.29 12.81 0.09
C GLY A 16 -6.70 12.45 1.46
N ARG A 17 -7.26 11.45 2.15
CA ARG A 17 -6.74 10.98 3.44
C ARG A 17 -5.63 9.97 3.24
N SER A 18 -4.49 10.18 3.90
CA SER A 18 -3.38 9.25 3.93
C SER A 18 -3.49 8.29 5.10
N TYR A 19 -3.21 7.01 4.86
CA TYR A 19 -3.21 5.94 5.84
C TYR A 19 -1.87 5.22 5.80
N GLU A 20 -1.40 4.78 6.96
CA GLU A 20 -0.27 3.85 6.99
C GLU A 20 -0.72 2.51 6.42
N ALA A 21 0.06 2.00 5.48
CA ALA A 21 -0.25 0.81 4.74
C ALA A 21 0.96 -0.11 4.60
N LYS A 22 0.70 -1.39 4.40
CA LYS A 22 1.74 -2.38 4.13
C LYS A 22 1.47 -3.08 2.81
N VAL A 23 2.47 -3.17 1.95
CA VAL A 23 2.34 -3.89 0.68
C VAL A 23 2.25 -5.38 0.96
N ILE A 24 1.09 -5.98 0.73
CA ILE A 24 0.87 -7.42 0.91
C ILE A 24 1.25 -8.17 -0.35
N GLU A 25 0.89 -7.65 -1.52
CA GLU A 25 1.19 -8.30 -2.80
C GLU A 25 1.30 -7.30 -3.94
N ARG A 26 2.04 -7.68 -4.99
CA ARG A 26 2.20 -6.88 -6.20
C ARG A 26 1.50 -7.60 -7.35
N LYS A 27 0.85 -6.86 -8.27
CA LYS A 27 0.17 -7.40 -9.46
C LYS A 27 0.99 -8.47 -10.20
N MET A 28 2.31 -8.27 -10.32
CA MET A 28 3.21 -9.21 -11.01
C MET A 28 3.43 -10.53 -10.26
N ASP A 29 3.26 -10.54 -8.94
CA ASP A 29 3.38 -11.73 -8.09
C ASP A 29 2.06 -12.51 -7.96
N PHE A 30 0.93 -11.96 -8.44
CA PHE A 30 -0.33 -12.72 -8.50
C PHE A 30 -0.12 -13.91 -9.43
N LYS A 31 0.11 -15.09 -8.84
CA LYS A 31 0.19 -16.34 -9.60
C LYS A 31 -1.09 -16.50 -10.41
N LYS A 32 -0.92 -16.91 -11.67
CA LYS A 32 -1.91 -17.18 -12.74
C LYS A 32 -3.26 -17.85 -12.34
N GLY A 33 -3.46 -18.29 -11.10
CA GLY A 33 -4.70 -18.91 -10.61
C GLY A 33 -5.71 -17.97 -9.95
N LEU A 34 -5.29 -16.79 -9.47
CA LEU A 34 -6.18 -15.78 -8.91
C LEU A 34 -6.39 -14.65 -9.92
N ILE A 35 -6.94 -15.01 -11.07
CA ILE A 35 -7.65 -14.06 -11.91
C ILE A 35 -8.87 -13.66 -11.10
N ILE A 36 -8.69 -12.67 -10.23
CA ILE A 36 -9.79 -11.93 -9.63
C ILE A 36 -10.58 -11.44 -10.83
N LYS A 37 -11.70 -12.11 -11.10
CA LYS A 37 -12.69 -11.68 -12.08
C LYS A 37 -13.24 -10.35 -11.57
N SER A 38 -12.47 -9.29 -11.71
CA SER A 38 -12.94 -7.93 -11.52
C SER A 38 -13.80 -7.64 -12.75
N THR A 39 -15.07 -7.99 -12.63
CA THR A 39 -16.20 -7.64 -13.49
C THR A 39 -16.45 -6.12 -13.51
N SER A 40 -15.39 -5.32 -13.48
CA SER A 40 -15.44 -3.86 -13.56
C SER A 40 -14.20 -3.38 -14.30
N LYS A 41 -14.45 -2.96 -15.53
CA LYS A 41 -13.57 -2.16 -16.39
C LYS A 41 -12.80 -1.11 -15.56
N GLN A 42 -11.50 -0.98 -15.84
CA GLN A 42 -10.70 0.24 -15.59
C GLN A 42 -10.30 0.61 -14.15
N ILE A 43 -9.84 -0.33 -13.32
CA ILE A 43 -8.98 0.08 -12.19
C ILE A 43 -7.59 -0.49 -12.43
N ASP A 44 -6.64 0.37 -12.79
CA ASP A 44 -5.22 0.05 -12.90
C ASP A 44 -4.64 -0.23 -11.50
N PHE A 45 -5.02 -1.35 -10.90
CA PHE A 45 -4.44 -1.79 -9.65
C PHE A 45 -3.06 -2.39 -9.91
N HIS A 46 -2.08 -1.92 -9.16
CA HIS A 46 -0.68 -2.36 -9.18
C HIS A 46 -0.31 -3.11 -7.90
N TYR A 47 -0.90 -2.75 -6.76
CA TYR A 47 -0.55 -3.31 -5.46
C TYR A 47 -1.80 -3.68 -4.67
N LEU A 48 -1.67 -4.75 -3.88
CA LEU A 48 -2.55 -5.05 -2.77
C LEU A 48 -1.87 -4.56 -1.49
N ILE A 49 -2.49 -3.62 -0.81
CA ILE A 49 -2.03 -3.08 0.45
C ILE A 49 -3.00 -3.42 1.58
N GLU A 50 -2.48 -3.51 2.80
CA GLU A 50 -3.26 -3.59 4.02
C GLU A 50 -3.15 -2.24 4.73
N ILE A 51 -4.28 -1.60 5.03
CA ILE A 51 -4.34 -0.37 5.83
C ILE A 51 -4.96 -0.65 7.18
N GLN A 52 -4.60 0.14 8.19
CA GLN A 52 -5.34 0.18 9.46
C GLN A 52 -6.28 1.38 9.48
N LYS A 53 -7.57 1.11 9.65
CA LYS A 53 -8.61 2.13 9.77
C LYS A 53 -9.53 1.79 10.93
N ASN A 54 -9.63 2.70 11.89
CA ASN A 54 -10.51 2.57 13.08
C ASN A 54 -10.30 1.26 13.86
N GLY A 55 -9.06 0.77 13.95
CA GLY A 55 -8.73 -0.49 14.64
C GLY A 55 -8.98 -1.77 13.84
N THR A 56 -9.47 -1.65 12.60
CA THR A 56 -9.65 -2.76 11.66
C THR A 56 -8.60 -2.71 10.57
N THR A 57 -8.11 -3.87 10.15
CA THR A 57 -7.24 -4.02 8.97
C THR A 57 -8.10 -4.23 7.72
N GLU A 58 -7.93 -3.38 6.72
CA GLU A 58 -8.62 -3.49 5.43
C GLU A 58 -7.62 -3.69 4.29
N ASN A 59 -7.92 -4.63 3.39
CA ASN A 59 -7.11 -4.90 2.20
C ASN A 59 -7.65 -4.10 1.01
N ILE A 60 -6.81 -3.24 0.43
CA ILE A 60 -7.18 -2.33 -0.66
C ILE A 60 -6.28 -2.58 -1.87
N LEU A 61 -6.89 -2.62 -3.05
CA LEU A 61 -6.18 -2.60 -4.33
C LEU A 61 -5.97 -1.15 -4.77
N CYS A 62 -4.73 -0.77 -5.04
CA CYS A 62 -4.38 0.59 -5.42
C CYS A 62 -3.34 0.65 -6.56
N ALA A 63 -3.32 1.81 -7.23
CA ALA A 63 -2.32 2.14 -8.23
C ALA A 63 -1.02 2.62 -7.57
N GLU A 64 0.08 2.57 -8.32
CA GLU A 64 1.39 3.05 -7.84
C GLU A 64 1.36 4.54 -7.45
N ASN A 65 0.58 5.35 -8.15
CA ASN A 65 0.48 6.80 -7.91
C ASN A 65 -0.18 7.15 -6.56
N ASN A 66 -0.91 6.21 -5.96
CA ASN A 66 -1.58 6.41 -4.68
C ASN A 66 -0.70 5.97 -3.50
N LEU A 67 0.50 5.48 -3.78
CA LEU A 67 1.45 4.99 -2.80
C LEU A 67 2.68 5.89 -2.74
N GLU A 68 3.06 6.25 -1.53
CA GLU A 68 4.27 6.98 -1.25
C GLU A 68 5.14 6.18 -0.28
N LEU A 69 6.46 6.35 -0.38
CA LEU A 69 7.37 5.69 0.56
C LEU A 69 7.12 6.29 1.95
N LEU A 70 6.75 5.44 2.90
CA LEU A 70 6.73 5.86 4.30
C LEU A 70 8.18 5.94 4.76
N GLU A 71 8.84 7.06 4.48
CA GLU A 71 10.11 7.37 5.11
C GLU A 71 9.82 7.48 6.60
N LYS A 72 10.10 6.40 7.34
CA LYS A 72 10.29 6.47 8.78
C LYS A 72 11.38 7.51 8.95
N LYS A 73 10.99 8.75 9.25
CA LYS A 73 11.90 9.80 9.68
C LYS A 73 12.75 9.11 10.73
N LYS A 74 14.00 8.81 10.38
CA LYS A 74 15.02 8.41 11.34
C LYS A 74 15.00 9.55 12.33
N ARG A 75 14.28 9.41 13.45
CA ARG A 75 14.50 10.22 14.63
C ARG A 75 15.95 9.92 14.94
N ARG A 76 16.86 10.77 14.45
CA ARG A 76 18.17 10.95 15.06
C ARG A 76 17.80 11.32 16.49
N VAL A 77 17.80 10.32 17.37
CA VAL A 77 17.82 10.54 18.80
C VAL A 77 19.09 11.34 19.01
N LYS A 78 18.98 12.66 19.09
CA LYS A 78 20.04 13.49 19.63
C LYS A 78 20.25 12.94 21.04
N LYS A 79 21.33 12.16 21.22
CA LYS A 79 21.91 11.93 22.55
C LYS A 79 22.09 13.31 23.17
N ALA A 80 21.33 13.61 24.22
CA ALA A 80 21.71 14.63 25.15
C ALA A 80 22.92 14.05 25.91
N ALA A 81 24.06 14.73 25.78
CA ALA A 81 25.25 14.54 26.61
C ALA A 81 25.54 15.90 27.25
#